data_AF-A0A358UXX6-F1
#
_entry.id   AF-A0A358UXX6-F1
#
_cell.length_a   1.000
_cell.length_b   1.000
_cell.length_c   1.000
_cell.angle_alpha   90.00
_cell.angle_beta   90.00
_cell.angle_gamma   90.00
#
_symmetry.space_group_name_H-M   'P 1'
#
loop_
_entity.id
_entity.type
_entity.pdbx_description
1 polymer ?
#
loop_
_entity_poly.entity_id
_entity_poly.type
_entity_poly.pdbx_seq_one_letter_code
_entity_poly.pdbx_strand_id
1 'polypeptide(L)'
;MLFKREHLVAVNGFDEEFVGWGHEDRDIVERLFKIGVRRADARGSMTVYHLYHPEHDRSASEKNLKLSLSERPIKAKQGLVKCG
;
A
#
# COMPACT_ATOMS: atom_id res chain seq x y z
N MET A 1 -2.81 -8.85 3.07
CA MET A 1 -1.72 -8.58 4.05
C MET A 1 -2.34 -8.18 5.38
N LEU A 2 -1.63 -8.31 6.50
CA LEU A 2 -2.09 -7.81 7.80
C LEU A 2 -1.13 -6.73 8.30
N PHE A 3 -1.69 -5.67 8.89
CA PHE A 3 -0.92 -4.55 9.43
C PHE A 3 -1.33 -4.29 10.87
N LYS A 4 -0.36 -3.99 11.74
CA LYS A 4 -0.66 -3.41 13.06
C LYS A 4 -1.17 -1.99 12.85
N ARG A 5 -2.22 -1.60 13.58
CA ARG A 5 -2.82 -0.27 13.46
C ARG A 5 -1.81 0.83 13.71
N GLU A 6 -0.97 0.69 14.74
CA GLU A 6 0.05 1.69 15.09
C GLU A 6 1.03 1.95 13.93
N HIS A 7 1.40 0.91 13.18
CA HIS A 7 2.28 1.04 12.02
C HIS A 7 1.62 1.82 10.88
N LEU A 8 0.34 1.55 10.59
CA LEU A 8 -0.40 2.32 9.58
C LEU A 8 -0.54 3.79 10.00
N VAL A 9 -0.85 4.07 11.27
CA VAL A 9 -0.96 5.44 11.77
C VAL A 9 0.38 6.18 11.67
N ALA A 10 1.49 5.50 11.96
CA ALA A 10 2.83 6.11 11.90
C ALA A 10 3.20 6.64 10.49
N VAL A 11 2.71 5.98 9.44
CA VAL A 11 2.93 6.37 8.03
C VAL A 11 1.74 7.13 7.43
N ASN A 12 0.77 7.58 8.23
CA ASN A 12 -0.44 8.26 7.76
C ASN A 12 -1.36 7.40 6.87
N GLY A 13 -1.34 6.07 7.00
CA GLY A 13 -2.20 5.16 6.24
C GLY A 13 -1.82 5.02 4.75
N PHE A 14 -2.75 4.53 3.94
CA PHE A 14 -2.61 4.48 2.47
C PHE A 14 -2.66 5.90 1.90
N ASP A 15 -2.05 6.10 0.73
CA ASP A 15 -2.06 7.38 0.04
C ASP A 15 -3.18 7.43 -0.99
N GLU A 16 -4.16 8.33 -0.81
CA GLU A 16 -5.32 8.52 -1.69
C GLU A 16 -4.93 9.10 -3.08
N GLU A 17 -3.65 9.43 -3.30
CA GLU A 17 -3.14 9.69 -4.65
C GLU A 17 -3.25 8.44 -5.58
N PHE A 18 -3.27 7.24 -5.00
CA PHE A 18 -3.54 5.99 -5.72
C PHE A 18 -5.06 5.82 -5.90
N VAL A 19 -5.53 6.02 -7.12
CA VAL A 19 -6.95 5.91 -7.48
C VAL A 19 -7.12 4.77 -8.48
N GLY A 20 -8.23 4.03 -8.37
CA GLY A 20 -8.49 2.88 -9.23
C GLY A 20 -7.65 1.67 -8.83
N TRP A 21 -7.03 1.01 -9.80
CA TRP A 21 -6.36 -0.26 -9.57
C TRP A 21 -4.84 -0.17 -9.54
N GLY A 22 -4.25 -0.70 -8.46
CA GLY A 22 -2.88 -1.17 -8.41
C GLY A 22 -1.85 -0.21 -7.79
N HIS A 23 -0.77 -0.83 -7.30
CA HIS A 23 0.46 -0.23 -6.76
C HIS A 23 0.38 0.49 -5.41
N GLU A 24 -0.80 0.63 -4.81
CA GLU A 24 -0.99 1.14 -3.45
C GLU A 24 -0.35 0.24 -2.38
N ASP A 25 -0.40 -1.09 -2.60
CA ASP A 25 0.22 -2.09 -1.72
C ASP A 25 1.74 -1.95 -1.67
N ARG A 26 2.37 -1.57 -2.78
CA ARG A 26 3.82 -1.35 -2.86
C ARG A 26 4.22 -0.12 -2.06
N ASP A 27 3.50 0.99 -2.23
CA ASP A 27 3.75 2.25 -1.53
C ASP A 27 3.67 2.08 0.00
N ILE A 28 2.61 1.44 0.51
CA ILE A 28 2.47 1.26 1.96
C ILE A 28 3.59 0.38 2.54
N VAL A 29 4.01 -0.67 1.83
CA VAL A 29 5.10 -1.56 2.27
C VAL A 29 6.44 -0.81 2.27
N GLU A 30 6.72 -0.01 1.25
CA GLU A 30 7.95 0.77 1.16
C GLU A 30 8.05 1.80 2.30
N ARG A 31 6.97 2.54 2.57
CA ARG A 31 6.93 3.52 3.67
C ARG A 31 7.10 2.86 5.04
N LEU A 32 6.51 1.69 5.24
CA LEU A 32 6.72 0.89 6.46
C LEU A 32 8.17 0.42 6.60
N PHE A 33 8.82 0.02 5.52
CA PHE A 33 10.24 -0.35 5.54
C PHE A 33 11.15 0.84 5.88
N LYS A 34 10.83 2.04 5.38
CA LYS A 34 11.57 3.28 5.70
C LYS A 34 11.55 3.63 7.19
N ILE A 35 10.55 3.17 7.96
CA ILE A 35 10.49 3.32 9.43
C ILE A 35 10.97 2.09 10.20
N GLY A 36 11.61 1.13 9.52
CA GLY A 36 12.19 -0.06 10.14
C GLY A 36 11.21 -1.20 10.42
N VAL A 37 9.94 -1.11 10.00
CA VAL A 37 9.00 -2.24 10.12
C VAL A 37 9.46 -3.36 9.18
N ARG A 38 9.49 -4.59 9.70
CA ARG A 38 9.91 -5.78 8.94
C ARG A 38 8.70 -6.64 8.62
N ARG A 39 8.73 -7.27 7.44
CA ARG A 39 7.73 -8.25 7.04
C ARG A 39 7.89 -9.53 7.87
N ALA A 40 6.82 -9.98 8.50
CA ALA A 40 6.69 -11.35 8.98
C ALA A 40 6.18 -12.22 7.82
N ASP A 41 6.76 -13.41 7.65
CA ASP A 41 6.36 -14.35 6.61
C ASP A 41 5.50 -15.47 7.18
N ALA A 42 4.41 -15.79 6.49
CA ALA A 42 3.49 -16.87 6.85
C ALA A 42 3.27 -17.85 5.69
N ARG A 43 4.06 -17.77 4.63
CA ARG A 43 4.02 -18.73 3.52
C ARG A 43 4.21 -20.14 4.05
N GLY A 44 3.33 -21.05 3.62
CA GLY A 44 3.32 -22.45 4.07
C GLY A 44 2.77 -22.69 5.48
N SER A 45 2.49 -21.65 6.27
CA SER A 45 1.92 -21.78 7.62
C SER A 45 0.44 -21.39 7.70
N MET A 46 -0.04 -20.60 6.74
CA MET A 46 -1.43 -20.14 6.67
C MET A 46 -1.96 -20.24 5.23
N THR A 47 -3.15 -20.81 5.07
CA THR A 47 -3.84 -20.90 3.78
C THR A 47 -4.90 -19.82 3.67
N VAL A 48 -4.90 -19.08 2.55
CA VAL A 48 -5.91 -18.07 2.21
C VAL A 48 -6.44 -18.39 0.82
N TYR A 49 -7.76 -18.37 0.65
CA TYR A 49 -8.41 -18.53 -0.65
C TYR A 49 -8.90 -17.18 -1.16
N HIS A 50 -8.53 -16.82 -2.38
CA HIS A 50 -9.14 -15.72 -3.11
C HIS A 50 -10.24 -16.30 -4.00
N LEU A 51 -11.48 -15.86 -3.78
CA LEU A 51 -12.58 -16.19 -4.69
C LEU A 51 -12.35 -15.50 -6.03
N TYR A 52 -12.24 -16.28 -7.09
CA TYR A 52 -12.03 -15.75 -8.42
C TYR A 52 -13.16 -14.78 -8.83
N HIS A 53 -12.75 -13.67 -9.44
CA HIS A 53 -13.62 -12.73 -10.12
C HIS A 53 -12.90 -12.19 -11.38
N PRO A 54 -13.64 -11.70 -12.40
CA PRO A 54 -13.04 -11.01 -13.53
C PRO A 54 -12.20 -9.81 -13.09
N GLU A 55 -11.21 -9.45 -13.90
CA GLU A 55 -10.36 -8.31 -13.62
C GLU A 55 -11.17 -7.00 -13.70
N HIS A 56 -10.90 -6.08 -12.76
CA HIS A 56 -11.46 -4.74 -12.78
C HIS A 56 -10.70 -3.82 -13.75
N ASP A 57 -11.26 -2.63 -14.03
CA ASP A 57 -10.61 -1.62 -14.86
C ASP A 57 -9.19 -1.30 -14.36
N ARG A 58 -8.21 -1.45 -15.26
CA ARG A 58 -6.79 -1.19 -15.03
C ARG A 58 -6.30 0.09 -15.70
N SER A 59 -7.20 0.95 -16.19
CA SER A 59 -6.86 2.22 -16.84
C SER A 59 -5.89 3.09 -16.00
N ALA A 60 -6.00 3.04 -14.67
CA ALA A 60 -5.14 3.78 -13.74
C ALA A 60 -3.78 3.11 -13.45
N SER A 61 -3.57 1.84 -13.84
CA SER A 61 -2.42 1.04 -13.40
C SER A 61 -1.08 1.64 -13.81
N GLU A 62 -0.94 2.16 -15.03
CA GLU A 62 0.31 2.78 -15.48
C GLU A 62 0.63 4.08 -14.73
N LYS A 63 -0.40 4.89 -14.46
CA LYS A 63 -0.26 6.11 -13.66
C LYS A 63 0.19 5.75 -12.24
N ASN A 64 -0.45 4.76 -11.62
CA ASN A 64 -0.12 4.31 -10.28
C ASN A 64 1.26 3.65 -10.21
N LEU A 65 1.70 2.95 -11.26
CA LEU A 65 3.08 2.44 -11.35
C LEU A 65 4.09 3.59 -11.33
N LYS A 66 3.90 4.62 -12.16
CA LYS A 66 4.78 5.81 -12.17
C LYS A 66 4.82 6.49 -10.80
N LEU A 67 3.66 6.62 -10.17
CA LEU A 67 3.53 7.19 -8.83
C LEU A 67 4.28 6.36 -7.77
N SER A 68 4.18 5.04 -7.83
CA SER A 68 4.86 4.11 -6.91
C SER A 68 6.38 4.02 -7.14
N LEU A 69 6.88 4.39 -8.32
CA LEU A 69 8.32 4.43 -8.61
C LEU A 69 8.98 5.79 -8.31
N SER A 70 8.18 6.82 -8.03
CA SER A 70 8.69 8.14 -7.63
C SER A 70 9.23 8.14 -6.21
N GLU A 71 10.04 9.14 -5.86
CA GLU A 71 10.45 9.37 -4.47
C GLU A 71 9.23 9.75 -3.61
N ARG A 72 8.86 8.87 -2.68
CA ARG A 72 7.71 9.04 -1.79
C ARG A 72 8.10 9.35 -0.35
N PRO A 73 7.41 10.30 0.31
CA PRO A 73 7.62 10.60 1.72
C PRO A 73 7.26 9.41 2.62
N ILE A 74 7.79 9.37 3.84
CA ILE A 74 7.47 8.33 4.83
C ILE A 74 5.97 8.36 5.21
N LYS A 75 5.39 9.55 5.32
CA LYS A 75 3.96 9.72 5.58
C LYS A 75 3.22 9.96 4.27
N ALA A 76 2.10 9.28 4.06
CA ALA A 76 1.22 9.52 2.91
C ALA A 76 0.86 11.01 2.81
N LYS A 77 0.88 11.56 1.58
CA LYS A 77 0.50 12.95 1.30
C LYS A 77 -1.00 13.14 1.49
N GLN A 78 -1.79 12.24 0.92
CA GLN A 78 -3.24 12.20 1.10
C GLN A 78 -3.61 10.97 1.93
N GLY A 79 -3.31 11.01 3.22
CA GLY A 79 -3.52 9.88 4.13
C GLY A 79 -4.71 10.04 5.08
N LEU A 80 -4.64 9.37 6.23
CA LEU A 80 -5.62 9.46 7.33
C LEU A 80 -5.88 10.91 7.76
N VAL A 81 -4.85 11.74 7.70
CA VAL A 81 -4.95 13.19 7.82
C VAL A 81 -4.44 13.81 6.53
N LYS A 82 -5.24 14.70 5.92
CA LYS A 82 -4.83 15.46 4.74
C LYS A 82 -3.92 16.59 5.18
N CYS A 83 -2.65 16.53 4.79
CA CYS A 83 -1.73 17.65 4.96
C CYS A 83 -1.99 18.65 3.82
N GLY A 84 -2.32 19.89 4.18
CA GLY A 84 -2.49 20.99 3.24
C GLY A 84 -1.16 21.43 2.60
#